data_AF-A0A1C3F917-F1
#
_entry.id   AF-A0A1C3F917-F1
#
_cell.length_a   1.000
_cell.length_b   1.000
_cell.length_c   1.000
_cell.angle_alpha   90.00
_cell.angle_beta   90.00
_cell.angle_gamma   90.00
#
_symmetry.space_group_name_H-M   'P 1'
#
loop_
_entity.id
_entity.type
_entity.pdbx_description
1 polymer ?
#
loop_
_entity_poly.entity_id
_entity_poly.type
_entity_poly.pdbx_seq_one_letter_code
_entity_poly.pdbx_strand_id
1 'polypeptide(L)' 'MSGVKATNEQFNFALDFSADKENVLKEFIASENLTLVDDKFMGHKTKKGAFGVVAEVII' A
#
# COMPACT_ATOMS: atom_id res chain seq x y z
N MET A 1 -2.01 -27.67 -5.45
CA MET A 1 -1.72 -26.23 -5.36
C MET A 1 -3.04 -25.52 -5.18
N SER A 2 -3.44 -25.26 -3.93
CA SER A 2 -4.68 -24.53 -3.64
C SER A 2 -4.42 -23.05 -3.86
N GLY A 3 -4.97 -22.52 -4.95
CA GLY A 3 -4.95 -21.10 -5.24
C GLY A 3 -5.65 -20.35 -4.11
N VAL A 4 -4.94 -19.38 -3.55
CA VAL A 4 -5.54 -18.29 -2.79
C VAL A 4 -6.51 -17.63 -3.76
N LYS A 5 -7.81 -17.90 -3.57
CA LYS A 5 -8.88 -17.09 -4.17
C LYS A 5 -8.64 -15.69 -3.65
N ALA A 6 -7.95 -14.87 -4.45
CA ALA A 6 -7.89 -13.44 -4.28
C ALA A 6 -9.35 -12.99 -4.16
N THR A 7 -9.77 -12.66 -2.95
CA THR A 7 -10.99 -11.89 -2.79
C THR A 7 -10.71 -10.62 -3.56
N ASN A 8 -11.55 -10.32 -4.54
CA ASN A 8 -11.43 -9.12 -5.38
C ASN A 8 -11.80 -7.86 -4.55
N GLU A 9 -11.45 -7.88 -3.27
CA GLU A 9 -11.68 -6.86 -2.25
C GLU A 9 -10.53 -5.87 -2.39
N GLN A 10 -10.74 -4.87 -3.24
CA GLN A 10 -9.98 -3.64 -3.12
C GLN A 10 -10.35 -3.01 -1.78
N PHE A 11 -9.55 -3.29 -0.74
CA PHE A 11 -9.56 -2.47 0.46
C PHE A 11 -8.98 -1.11 0.08
N ASN A 12 -9.88 -0.17 -0.22
CA ASN A 12 -9.51 1.20 -0.49
C ASN A 12 -9.26 1.90 0.85
N PHE A 13 -8.08 1.68 1.41
CA PHE A 13 -7.61 2.44 2.55
C PHE A 13 -7.35 3.86 2.03
N ALA A 14 -8.15 4.83 2.46
CA ALA A 14 -8.06 6.23 2.04
C ALA A 14 -6.82 6.92 2.66
N LEU A 15 -5.65 6.32 2.45
CA LEU A 15 -4.35 6.79 2.93
C LEU A 15 -3.91 8.00 2.11
N ASP A 16 -3.60 9.09 2.80
CA ASP A 16 -3.12 10.32 2.18
C ASP A 16 -1.60 10.26 2.01
N PHE A 17 -1.15 9.97 0.79
CA PHE A 17 0.27 9.91 0.42
C PHE A 17 0.85 11.26 -0.07
N SER A 18 0.15 12.39 0.15
CA SER A 18 0.52 13.68 -0.44
C SER A 18 1.77 14.33 0.17
N ALA A 19 2.09 14.04 1.43
CA ALA A 19 3.19 14.67 2.17
C ALA A 19 4.40 13.73 2.36
N ASP A 20 4.24 12.64 3.11
CA ASP A 20 5.30 11.65 3.38
C ASP A 20 4.76 10.23 3.17
N LYS A 21 4.84 9.79 1.93
CA LYS A 21 4.23 8.54 1.49
C LYS A 21 4.82 7.29 2.14
N GLU A 22 6.11 7.33 2.50
CA GLU A 22 6.78 6.18 3.14
C GLU A 22 6.37 6.07 4.60
N ASN A 23 6.29 7.19 5.31
CA ASN A 23 5.87 7.18 6.70
C ASN A 23 4.40 6.73 6.84
N VAL A 24 3.51 7.21 5.95
CA VAL A 24 2.10 6.81 5.94
C VAL A 24 1.92 5.31 5.73
N LEU A 25 2.70 4.70 4.81
CA LEU A 25 2.65 3.26 4.62
C LEU A 25 3.16 2.52 5.86
N LYS A 26 4.28 2.95 6.46
CA LYS A 26 4.84 2.30 7.67
C LYS A 26 3.89 2.36 8.85
N GLU A 27 3.23 3.50 9.08
CA GLU A 27 2.24 3.66 10.14
C GLU A 27 1.05 2.73 9.96
N PHE A 28 0.55 2.60 8.72
CA PHE A 28 -0.54 1.67 8.40
C PHE A 28 -0.15 0.20 8.62
N ILE A 29 1.03 -0.21 8.14
CA ILE A 29 1.54 -1.57 8.35
C ILE A 29 1.67 -1.88 9.84
N ALA A 30 2.16 -0.93 10.63
CA ALA A 30 2.27 -1.07 12.07
C ALA A 30 0.89 -1.13 12.76
N SER A 31 -0.09 -0.34 12.33
CA SER A 31 -1.43 -0.32 12.94
C SER A 31 -2.19 -1.63 12.70
N GLU A 32 -2.01 -2.24 11.53
CA GLU A 32 -2.64 -3.51 11.17
C GLU A 32 -1.81 -4.74 11.63
N ASN A 33 -0.69 -4.52 12.33
CA ASN A 33 0.24 -5.55 12.78
C ASN A 33 0.71 -6.47 11.63
N LEU A 34 0.96 -5.87 10.46
CA LEU A 34 1.40 -6.56 9.25
C LEU A 34 2.93 -6.49 9.11
N THR A 35 3.50 -7.39 8.31
CA THR A 35 4.90 -7.32 7.88
C THR A 35 4.97 -6.89 6.42
N LEU A 36 5.62 -5.76 6.13
CA LEU A 36 5.87 -5.30 4.76
C LEU A 36 7.03 -6.08 4.14
N VAL A 37 6.80 -6.69 2.97
CA VAL A 37 7.79 -7.49 2.23
C VAL A 37 8.38 -6.70 1.07
N ASP A 38 7.52 -6.07 0.26
CA ASP A 38 7.91 -5.22 -0.85
C ASP A 38 6.88 -4.10 -1.03
N ASP A 39 7.32 -2.98 -1.57
CA ASP A 39 6.44 -1.87 -1.90
C ASP A 39 6.89 -1.12 -3.16
N LYS A 40 5.90 -0.64 -3.90
CA LYS A 40 6.11 0.15 -5.11
C LYS A 40 5.14 1.29 -5.17
N PHE A 41 5.66 2.50 -4.92
CA PHE A 41 4.91 3.73 -5.11
C PHE A 41 4.67 4.00 -6.60
N MET A 42 3.41 4.16 -6.98
CA MET A 42 2.99 4.54 -8.32
C MET A 42 2.86 6.05 -8.41
N GLY A 43 3.80 6.68 -9.12
CA GLY A 43 3.79 8.11 -9.42
C GLY A 43 3.08 8.46 -10.73
N HIS A 44 2.50 9.66 -10.82
CA HIS A 44 2.06 10.22 -12.09
C HIS A 44 3.21 10.96 -12.79
N LYS A 45 3.15 11.08 -14.13
CA LYS A 45 4.13 11.79 -14.98
C LYS A 45 4.20 13.31 -14.75
N THR A 46 3.40 13.85 -13.83
CA THR A 46 3.26 15.29 -13.56
C THR A 46 3.59 15.61 -12.10
N LYS A 47 3.94 16.88 -11.80
CA LYS A 47 4.44 17.40 -10.50
C LYS A 47 3.49 17.24 -9.29
N LYS A 48 2.45 16.40 -9.34
CA LYS A 48 1.49 16.18 -8.26
C LYS A 48 1.53 14.71 -7.81
N GLY A 49 2.44 14.41 -6.88
CA GLY A 49 2.38 13.30 -5.91
C GLY A 49 2.40 11.86 -6.45
N ALA A 50 2.79 10.92 -5.58
CA ALA A 50 2.43 9.52 -5.78
C ALA A 50 0.92 9.36 -5.53
N PHE A 51 0.20 8.71 -6.43
CA PHE A 51 -1.25 8.56 -6.32
C PHE A 51 -1.65 7.25 -5.61
N GLY A 52 -0.72 6.33 -5.45
CA GLY A 52 -0.97 5.07 -4.75
C GLY A 52 0.30 4.25 -4.57
N VAL A 53 0.16 3.14 -3.86
CA VAL A 53 1.23 2.17 -3.60
C VAL A 53 0.68 0.77 -3.78
N VAL A 54 1.49 -0.09 -4.38
CA VAL A 54 1.27 -1.54 -4.34
C VAL A 54 2.22 -2.07 -3.28
N ALA A 55 1.68 -2.74 -2.26
CA ALA A 55 2.46 -3.32 -1.17
C ALA A 55 2.16 -4.81 -1.06
N GLU A 56 3.22 -5.61 -0.92
CA GLU A 56 3.13 -7.03 -0.55
C GLU A 56 3.31 -7.13 0.96
N VAL A 57 2.34 -7.75 1.63
CA VAL A 57 2.28 -7.83 3.10
C VAL A 57 1.98 -9.26 3.55
N ILE A 58 2.52 -9.63 4.71
CA ILE A 58 2.25 -10.90 5.39
C ILE A 58 1.53 -10.59 6.71
N ILE A 59 0.52 -11.42 7.04
CA ILE A 59 -0.17 -11.43 8.34
C ILE A 59 0.60 -12.33 9.31
#